data_AF-A0A2V9RQ60-F1
#
_entry.id   AF-A0A2V9RQ60-F1
#
_cell.length_a   1.000
_cell.length_b   1.000
_cell.length_c   1.000
_cell.angle_alpha   90.00
_cell.angle_beta   90.00
_cell.angle_gamma   90.00
#
_symmetry.space_group_name_H-M   'P 1'
#
loop_
_entity.id
_entity.type
_entity.pdbx_description
1 polymer ?
#
loop_
_entity_poly.entity_id
_entity_poly.type
_entity_poly.pdbx_seq_one_letter_code
_entity_poly.pdbx_strand_id
1 'polypeptide(L)'
;MKPSSMAEPRSLEQWLPDVVFGFENLASHKLRSLLTMLGMIFGVAAVVAMLSIGAGAQQKVMAFIEQLGVRNLIVEAKESPNWQELQKVRKNSPGLTLNDYQNMRKNVHDIQDGTPRKRFVPGKLLPKPQQDLPIVYGVEP
;
A
#
# COMPACT_ATOMS: atom_id res chain seq x y z
N MET A 1 11.26 -71.14 -21.97
CA MET A 1 10.49 -70.09 -21.29
C MET A 1 10.65 -68.77 -22.04
N LYS A 2 9.56 -68.18 -22.55
CA LYS A 2 9.54 -66.89 -23.26
C LYS A 2 9.18 -65.79 -22.23
N PRO A 3 9.92 -64.67 -22.14
CA PRO A 3 9.67 -63.66 -21.12
C PRO A 3 8.37 -62.89 -21.39
N SER A 4 7.74 -62.49 -20.28
CA SER A 4 6.47 -61.79 -20.15
C SER A 4 6.41 -60.48 -20.92
N SER A 5 5.31 -60.37 -21.68
CA SER A 5 4.82 -59.25 -22.47
C SER A 5 5.06 -57.87 -21.82
N MET A 6 5.79 -57.03 -22.54
CA MET A 6 5.90 -55.59 -22.27
C MET A 6 4.53 -54.96 -22.54
N ALA A 7 4.03 -54.14 -21.61
CA ALA A 7 2.77 -53.41 -21.75
C ALA A 7 2.91 -52.37 -22.88
N GLU A 8 2.06 -52.46 -23.90
CA GLU A 8 2.03 -51.48 -24.98
C GLU A 8 1.55 -50.10 -24.48
N PRO A 9 2.10 -49.00 -25.01
CA PRO A 9 1.68 -47.66 -24.63
C PRO A 9 0.22 -47.43 -25.04
N ARG A 10 -0.65 -47.13 -24.06
CA ARG A 10 -2.07 -46.84 -24.32
C ARG A 10 -2.22 -45.70 -25.32
N SER A 11 -2.87 -45.96 -26.45
CA SER A 11 -3.14 -44.97 -27.48
C SER A 11 -4.24 -44.00 -27.01
N LEU A 12 -4.23 -42.76 -27.51
CA LEU A 12 -5.24 -41.72 -27.21
C LEU A 12 -6.69 -42.18 -27.50
N GLU A 13 -6.85 -43.12 -28.44
CA GLU A 13 -8.16 -43.69 -28.81
C GLU A 13 -8.77 -44.54 -27.69
N GLN A 14 -7.97 -45.02 -26.73
CA GLN A 14 -8.45 -45.82 -25.60
C GLN A 14 -8.93 -44.95 -24.42
N TRP A 15 -8.51 -43.69 -24.32
CA TRP A 15 -8.92 -42.79 -23.23
C TRP A 15 -10.34 -42.23 -23.42
N LEU A 16 -10.76 -42.04 -24.66
CA LEU A 16 -12.12 -41.59 -25.01
C LEU A 16 -13.21 -42.50 -24.43
N PRO A 17 -13.21 -43.82 -24.68
CA PRO A 17 -14.22 -44.70 -24.13
C PRO A 17 -14.15 -44.75 -22.59
N ASP A 18 -12.95 -44.75 -21.99
CA ASP A 18 -12.79 -44.75 -20.52
C ASP A 18 -13.44 -43.53 -19.85
N VAL A 19 -13.28 -42.33 -20.44
CA VAL A 19 -13.91 -41.09 -19.96
C VAL A 19 -15.43 -41.16 -20.11
N VAL A 20 -15.93 -41.64 -21.25
CA VAL A 20 -17.36 -41.81 -21.51
C VAL A 20 -17.99 -42.78 -20.50
N PHE A 21 -17.37 -43.94 -20.27
CA PHE A 21 -17.81 -44.89 -19.25
C PHE A 21 -17.77 -44.30 -17.83
N GLY A 22 -16.79 -43.45 -17.55
CA GLY A 22 -16.71 -42.70 -16.29
C GLY A 22 -17.92 -41.77 -16.09
N PHE A 23 -18.31 -41.02 -17.13
CA PHE A 23 -19.48 -40.12 -17.08
C PHE A 23 -20.79 -40.90 -16.94
N GLU A 24 -20.96 -42.01 -17.65
CA GLU A 24 -22.15 -42.87 -17.53
C GLU A 24 -22.32 -43.42 -16.11
N ASN A 25 -21.23 -43.88 -15.49
CA ASN A 25 -21.24 -44.34 -14.10
C ASN A 25 -21.60 -43.21 -13.12
N LEU A 26 -21.07 -42.00 -13.34
CA LEU A 26 -21.39 -40.82 -12.53
C LEU A 26 -22.86 -40.42 -12.66
N ALA A 27 -23.42 -40.55 -13.87
CA ALA A 27 -24.82 -40.26 -14.20
C ALA A 27 -25.81 -41.31 -13.67
N SER A 28 -25.36 -42.55 -13.44
CA SER A 28 -26.13 -43.62 -12.79
C SER A 28 -26.37 -43.33 -11.30
N HIS A 29 -25.38 -42.77 -10.61
CA HIS A 29 -25.45 -42.42 -9.18
C HIS A 29 -25.64 -40.91 -8.92
N LYS A 30 -26.71 -40.34 -9.48
CA LYS A 30 -26.98 -38.89 -9.50
C LYS A 30 -26.85 -38.19 -8.13
N LEU A 31 -27.45 -38.74 -7.07
CA LEU A 31 -27.43 -38.09 -5.74
C LEU A 31 -26.04 -38.07 -5.09
N ARG A 32 -25.31 -39.19 -5.17
CA ARG A 32 -23.95 -39.30 -4.59
C ARG A 32 -22.98 -38.39 -5.35
N SER A 33 -23.03 -38.43 -6.68
CA SER A 33 -22.19 -37.60 -7.54
C SER A 33 -22.50 -36.11 -7.36
N LEU A 34 -23.77 -35.74 -7.26
CA LEU A 34 -24.17 -34.34 -7.03
C LEU A 34 -23.65 -33.82 -5.70
N LEU A 35 -23.84 -34.57 -4.61
CA LEU A 35 -23.46 -34.13 -3.27
C LEU A 35 -21.94 -33.99 -3.10
N THR A 36 -21.16 -34.87 -3.73
CA THR A 36 -19.69 -34.79 -3.72
C THR A 36 -19.18 -33.60 -4.53
N MET A 37 -19.73 -33.35 -5.72
CA MET A 37 -19.41 -32.17 -6.51
C MET A 37 -19.80 -30.87 -5.79
N LEU A 38 -20.97 -30.84 -5.16
CA LEU A 38 -21.45 -29.70 -4.37
C LEU A 38 -20.47 -29.35 -3.24
N GLY A 39 -19.98 -30.37 -2.53
CA GLY A 39 -18.98 -30.20 -1.49
C GLY A 39 -17.68 -29.59 -2.00
N MET A 40 -17.16 -30.05 -3.15
CA MET A 40 -15.97 -29.48 -3.77
C MET A 40 -16.18 -28.03 -4.22
N ILE A 41 -17.33 -27.72 -4.84
CA ILE A 41 -17.64 -26.37 -5.30
C ILE A 41 -17.68 -25.39 -4.13
N PHE A 42 -18.44 -25.70 -3.07
CA PHE A 42 -18.49 -24.82 -1.90
C PHE A 42 -17.16 -24.76 -1.14
N GLY A 43 -16.44 -25.87 -1.05
CA GLY A 43 -15.14 -25.93 -0.40
C GLY A 43 -14.12 -25.00 -1.06
N VAL A 44 -13.93 -25.12 -2.37
CA VAL A 44 -13.00 -24.27 -3.12
C VAL A 44 -13.49 -22.82 -3.17
N ALA A 45 -14.80 -22.61 -3.38
CA ALA A 45 -15.36 -21.26 -3.44
C ALA A 45 -15.16 -20.48 -2.13
N ALA A 46 -15.36 -21.12 -0.98
CA ALA A 46 -15.16 -20.47 0.32
C ALA A 46 -13.70 -20.06 0.54
N VAL A 47 -12.75 -20.92 0.18
CA VAL A 47 -11.31 -20.63 0.30
C VAL A 47 -10.91 -19.49 -0.62
N VAL A 48 -11.32 -19.52 -1.90
CA VAL A 48 -11.01 -18.46 -2.86
C VAL A 48 -11.64 -17.13 -2.44
N ALA A 49 -12.87 -17.15 -1.95
CA ALA A 49 -13.57 -15.96 -1.45
C ALA A 49 -12.82 -15.34 -0.25
N MET A 50 -12.45 -16.15 0.75
CA MET A 50 -11.71 -15.68 1.91
C MET A 50 -10.37 -15.05 1.53
N LEU A 51 -9.61 -15.68 0.63
CA LEU A 51 -8.34 -15.14 0.15
C LEU A 51 -8.52 -13.81 -0.58
N SER A 52 -9.53 -13.72 -1.43
CA SER A 52 -9.85 -12.49 -2.18
C SER A 52 -10.24 -11.35 -1.24
N ILE A 53 -11.07 -11.65 -0.23
CA ILE A 53 -11.47 -10.68 0.81
C ILE A 53 -10.25 -10.23 1.63
N GLY A 54 -9.39 -11.16 2.03
CA GLY A 54 -8.18 -10.86 2.79
C GLY A 54 -7.23 -9.95 2.03
N ALA A 55 -6.94 -10.27 0.77
CA ALA A 55 -6.09 -9.45 -0.08
C ALA A 55 -6.66 -8.05 -0.31
N GLY A 56 -7.97 -7.94 -0.58
CA GLY A 56 -8.63 -6.65 -0.76
C GLY A 56 -8.64 -5.80 0.51
N ALA A 57 -8.86 -6.42 1.67
CA ALA A 57 -8.79 -5.74 2.96
C ALA A 57 -7.38 -5.21 3.25
N GLN A 58 -6.35 -6.02 3.02
CA GLN A 58 -4.96 -5.61 3.17
C GLN A 58 -4.64 -4.40 2.29
N GLN A 59 -5.02 -4.42 1.01
CA GLN A 59 -4.79 -3.29 0.10
C GLN A 59 -5.48 -2.02 0.58
N LYS A 60 -6.72 -2.12 1.08
CA LYS A 60 -7.46 -0.97 1.61
C LYS A 60 -6.79 -0.38 2.86
N VAL A 61 -6.29 -1.24 3.76
CA VAL A 61 -5.55 -0.80 4.94
C VAL A 61 -4.24 -0.10 4.54
N MET A 62 -3.50 -0.65 3.58
CA MET A 62 -2.27 -0.02 3.08
C MET A 62 -2.55 1.34 2.44
N ALA A 63 -3.58 1.45 1.59
CA ALA A 63 -3.98 2.73 1.01
C ALA A 63 -4.40 3.75 2.08
N PHE A 64 -5.09 3.31 3.13
CA PHE A 64 -5.44 4.19 4.25
C PHE A 64 -4.19 4.67 5.01
N ILE A 65 -3.23 3.77 5.28
CA ILE A 65 -1.94 4.13 5.91
C ILE A 65 -1.16 5.12 5.04
N GLU A 66 -1.13 4.91 3.73
CA GLU A 66 -0.49 5.83 2.78
C GLU A 66 -1.14 7.23 2.81
N GLN A 67 -2.46 7.31 2.91
CA GLN A 67 -3.20 8.59 3.01
C GLN A 67 -2.91 9.37 4.29
N LEU A 68 -2.54 8.69 5.38
CA LEU A 68 -2.11 9.37 6.61
C LEU A 68 -0.79 10.14 6.43
N GLY A 69 -0.11 9.98 5.29
CA GLY A 69 1.11 10.72 5.00
C GLY A 69 2.27 10.26 5.87
N VAL A 70 2.34 8.96 6.20
CA VAL A 70 3.46 8.37 6.98
C VAL A 70 4.83 8.65 6.34
N ARG A 71 4.84 8.98 5.05
CA ARG A 71 6.05 9.36 4.29
C ARG A 71 6.38 10.86 4.34
N ASN A 72 5.62 11.68 5.08
CA ASN A 72 5.85 13.11 5.20
C ASN A 72 6.60 13.42 6.52
N LEU A 73 7.79 14.00 6.40
CA LEU A 73 8.57 14.49 7.52
C LEU A 73 8.47 16.02 7.58
N ILE A 74 8.02 16.56 8.71
CA ILE A 74 7.92 18.01 8.93
C ILE A 74 9.04 18.42 9.87
N VAL A 75 9.94 19.29 9.40
CA VAL A 75 11.03 19.87 10.18
C VAL A 75 10.67 21.33 10.48
N GLU A 76 10.46 21.65 11.75
CA GLU A 76 10.16 23.01 12.19
C GLU A 76 11.31 23.59 13.02
N ALA A 77 11.55 24.89 12.86
CA ALA A 77 12.50 25.61 13.70
C ALA A 77 11.95 25.74 15.12
N LYS A 78 12.83 25.63 16.12
CA LYS A 78 12.46 25.87 17.51
C LYS A 78 12.18 27.36 17.75
N GLU A 79 10.92 27.70 17.98
CA GLU A 79 10.48 29.03 18.40
C GLU A 79 10.31 29.05 19.93
N SER A 80 10.84 30.08 20.61
CA SER A 80 10.59 30.33 22.05
C SER A 80 10.09 31.77 22.19
N PRO A 81 9.02 32.03 22.98
CA PRO A 81 8.55 33.39 23.24
C PRO A 81 9.54 34.21 24.08
N ASN A 82 10.49 33.55 24.77
CA ASN A 82 11.47 34.25 25.58
C ASN A 82 12.70 34.66 24.76
N TRP A 83 12.86 35.98 24.56
CA TRP A 83 13.96 36.56 23.77
C TRP A 83 15.35 36.15 24.27
N GLN A 84 15.52 35.97 25.58
CA GLN A 84 16.81 35.59 26.18
C GLN A 84 17.19 34.14 25.87
N GLU A 85 16.21 33.23 25.81
CA GLU A 85 16.42 31.84 25.42
C GLU A 85 16.72 31.73 23.92
N LEU A 86 15.99 32.48 23.10
CA LEU A 86 16.27 32.57 21.66
C LEU A 86 17.69 33.05 21.38
N GLN A 87 18.19 34.05 22.12
CA GLN A 87 19.57 34.51 21.97
C GLN A 87 20.60 33.44 22.36
N LYS A 88 20.34 32.64 23.41
CA LYS A 88 21.23 31.52 23.78
C LYS A 88 21.27 30.43 22.70
N VAL A 89 20.12 30.08 22.13
CA VAL A 89 20.05 29.10 21.02
C VAL A 89 20.74 29.64 19.76
N ARG A 90 20.50 30.91 19.43
CA ARG A 90 21.09 31.57 18.25
C ARG A 90 22.60 31.75 18.31
N LYS A 91 23.19 31.77 19.51
CA LYS A 91 24.66 31.76 19.67
C LYS A 91 25.29 30.46 19.17
N ASN A 92 24.57 29.33 19.27
CA ASN A 92 25.10 28.01 18.90
C ASN A 92 24.68 27.60 17.48
N SER A 93 23.56 28.11 16.95
CA SER A 93 23.13 27.83 15.58
C SER A 93 22.22 28.95 15.06
N PRO A 94 22.35 29.36 13.77
CA PRO A 94 21.48 30.34 13.15
C PRO A 94 20.01 29.88 12.99
N GLY A 95 19.69 28.63 13.30
CA GLY A 95 18.35 28.04 13.16
C GLY A 95 18.20 27.24 11.86
N LEU A 96 16.96 26.90 11.50
CA LEU A 96 16.66 26.19 10.25
C LEU A 96 16.79 27.14 9.06
N THR A 97 17.69 26.83 8.14
CA THR A 97 18.00 27.67 6.97
C THR A 97 17.63 26.98 5.66
N LEU A 98 17.53 27.78 4.58
CA LEU A 98 17.34 27.23 3.23
C LEU A 98 18.51 26.36 2.79
N ASN A 99 19.73 26.65 3.27
CA ASN A 99 20.91 25.85 2.99
C ASN A 99 20.80 24.43 3.58
N ASP A 100 20.16 24.29 4.74
CA ASP A 100 19.90 22.97 5.35
C ASP A 100 18.98 22.15 4.43
N TYR A 101 17.91 22.74 3.91
CA TYR A 101 17.03 22.09 2.92
C TYR A 101 17.79 21.68 1.66
N GLN A 102 18.63 22.55 1.10
CA GLN A 102 19.43 22.23 -0.08
C GLN A 102 20.44 21.10 0.18
N ASN A 103 21.07 21.09 1.36
CA ASN A 103 22.00 20.03 1.76
C ASN A 103 21.27 18.71 1.99
N MET A 104 20.09 18.73 2.61
CA MET A 104 19.25 17.54 2.79
C MET A 104 18.83 16.97 1.44
N ARG A 105 18.38 17.82 0.51
CA ARG A 105 17.98 17.40 -0.85
C ARG A 105 19.13 16.83 -1.68
N LYS A 106 20.37 17.30 -1.45
CA LYS A 106 21.57 16.79 -2.15
C LYS A 106 22.10 15.49 -1.56
N ASN A 107 22.04 15.32 -0.24
CA ASN A 107 22.70 14.20 0.44
C ASN A 107 21.75 13.04 0.78
N VAL A 108 20.44 13.30 0.89
CA VAL A 108 19.44 12.29 1.24
C VAL A 108 18.69 11.87 -0.02
N HIS A 109 19.07 10.70 -0.53
CA HIS A 109 18.54 10.16 -1.80
C HIS A 109 17.08 9.69 -1.70
N ASP A 110 16.55 9.45 -0.49
CA ASP A 110 15.17 8.99 -0.27
C ASP A 110 14.13 10.13 -0.28
N ILE A 111 14.58 11.39 -0.27
CA ILE A 111 13.67 12.54 -0.36
C ILE A 111 13.26 12.71 -1.82
N GLN A 112 12.05 12.27 -2.15
CA GLN A 112 11.49 12.41 -3.50
C GLN A 112 11.10 13.86 -3.80
N ASP A 113 10.47 14.51 -2.83
CA ASP A 113 10.02 15.89 -2.92
C ASP A 113 10.14 16.56 -1.55
N GLY A 114 10.24 17.88 -1.55
CA GLY A 114 10.26 18.65 -0.32
C GLY A 114 10.01 20.11 -0.63
N THR A 115 9.21 20.75 0.22
CA THR A 115 8.85 22.17 0.05
C THR A 115 9.41 22.98 1.22
N PRO A 116 10.32 23.94 0.98
CA PRO A 116 10.71 24.88 2.01
C PRO A 116 9.54 25.83 2.29
N ARG A 117 9.15 25.95 3.55
CA ARG A 117 8.05 26.83 3.98
C ARG A 117 8.55 27.80 5.03
N LYS A 118 8.35 29.09 4.81
CA LYS A 118 8.62 30.14 5.81
C LYS A 118 7.32 30.81 6.22
N ARG A 119 7.03 30.75 7.53
CA ARG A 119 5.89 31.45 8.13
C ARG A 119 6.25 32.91 8.33
N PHE A 120 5.40 33.81 7.84
CA PHE A 120 5.52 35.24 8.06
C PHE A 120 4.27 35.77 8.77
N VAL A 121 4.48 36.48 9.87
CA VAL A 121 3.43 37.29 10.51
C VAL A 121 3.54 38.71 9.95
N PRO A 122 2.59 39.18 9.13
CA PRO A 122 2.69 40.49 8.51
C PRO A 122 2.59 41.60 9.57
N GLY A 123 3.61 42.48 9.62
CA GLY A 123 3.68 43.55 10.63
C GLY A 123 2.68 44.70 10.40
N LYS A 124 2.18 44.88 9.17
CA LYS A 124 1.16 45.89 8.85
C LYS A 124 0.36 45.42 7.64
N LEU A 125 -0.93 45.14 7.85
CA LEU A 125 -1.88 44.85 6.78
C LEU A 125 -2.77 46.08 6.54
N LEU A 126 -2.89 46.47 5.27
CA LEU A 126 -3.79 47.52 4.81
C LEU A 126 -4.68 46.92 3.71
N PRO A 127 -6.01 46.89 3.86
CA PRO A 127 -6.82 47.35 5.00
C PRO A 127 -6.58 46.52 6.27
N LYS A 128 -6.80 47.14 7.45
CA LYS A 128 -6.66 46.45 8.74
C LYS A 128 -7.68 45.31 8.82
N PRO A 129 -7.26 44.05 9.01
CA PRO A 129 -8.19 42.93 9.18
C PRO A 129 -9.12 43.17 10.37
N GLN A 130 -10.40 42.85 10.21
CA GLN A 130 -11.37 42.91 11.31
C GLN A 130 -11.40 41.60 12.14
N GLN A 131 -10.63 40.60 11.72
CA GLN A 131 -10.45 39.28 12.35
C GLN A 131 -8.95 39.03 12.66
N ASP A 132 -8.64 37.82 13.13
CA ASP A 132 -7.27 37.37 13.42
C ASP A 132 -6.31 37.61 12.24
N LEU A 133 -5.07 37.95 12.56
CA LEU A 133 -4.01 38.17 11.58
C LEU A 133 -3.82 36.89 10.74
N PRO A 134 -4.02 36.94 9.40
CA PRO A 134 -3.81 35.78 8.56
C PRO A 134 -2.33 35.39 8.54
N ILE A 135 -2.07 34.09 8.70
CA ILE A 135 -0.73 33.53 8.58
C ILE A 135 -0.39 33.44 7.09
N VAL A 136 0.73 34.05 6.68
CA VAL A 136 1.22 33.97 5.30
C VAL A 136 2.34 32.96 5.24
N TYR A 137 2.24 32.02 4.30
CA TYR A 137 3.29 31.05 4.01
C TYR A 137 3.99 31.45 2.71
N GLY A 138 5.29 31.70 2.77
CA GLY A 138 6.13 31.74 1.57
C GLY A 138 6.53 30.31 1.19
N VAL A 139 6.27 29.94 -0.06
CA VAL A 139 6.73 28.68 -0.67
C VAL A 139 7.56 29.04 -1.90
N GLU A 140 8.65 28.30 -2.12
CA GLU A 140 9.40 28.36 -3.37
C GLU A 140 8.64 27.54 -4.45
N PRO A 141 8.48 28.04 -5.68
CA PRO A 141 7.73 27.34 -6.74
C PRO A 141 8.41 26.06 -7.24
#